data_AF-R9M4N6-F1
#
_entry.id   AF-R9M4N6-F1
#
_cell.length_a   1.000
_cell.length_b   1.000
_cell.length_c   1.000
_cell.angle_alpha   90.00
_cell.angle_beta   90.00
_cell.angle_gamma   90.00
#
_symmetry.space_group_name_H-M   'P 1'
#
loop_
_entity.id
_entity.type
_entity.pdbx_description
1 polymer ?
#
loop_
_entity_poly.entity_id
_entity_poly.type
_entity_poly.pdbx_seq_one_letter_code
_entity_poly.pdbx_strand_id
1 'polypeptide(L)'
;MAAFNNLGIPDMPPVRELYALKGSVINITYTLPSGEIMKFWDGDKIYLGYQLPKQGSDRSYGIVADEQYLMVSEYSGYGSDAEIVVFKRWEGKTE
;
A
#
# COMPACT_ATOMS: atom_id res chain seq x y z
N MET A 1 -7.38 -9.21 -3.10
CA MET A 1 -6.27 -9.99 -3.71
C MET A 1 -6.18 -9.78 -5.22
N ALA A 2 -7.16 -10.23 -6.02
CA ALA A 2 -7.10 -10.10 -7.50
C ALA A 2 -6.82 -8.67 -7.99
N ALA A 3 -7.42 -7.66 -7.36
CA ALA A 3 -7.17 -6.26 -7.68
C ALA A 3 -5.68 -5.86 -7.62
N PHE A 4 -4.94 -6.31 -6.61
CA PHE A 4 -3.51 -6.04 -6.49
C PHE A 4 -2.70 -6.83 -7.52
N ASN A 5 -3.03 -8.11 -7.72
CA ASN A 5 -2.33 -8.97 -8.67
C ASN A 5 -2.49 -8.48 -10.13
N ASN A 6 -3.64 -7.90 -10.46
CA ASN A 6 -3.93 -7.37 -11.79
C ASN A 6 -3.25 -6.02 -12.08
N LEU A 7 -2.55 -5.42 -11.11
CA LEU A 7 -1.76 -4.20 -11.36
C LEU A 7 -0.52 -4.46 -12.21
N GLY A 8 -0.06 -5.72 -12.31
CA GLY A 8 1.07 -6.10 -13.17
C GLY A 8 2.41 -5.51 -12.74
N ILE A 9 2.64 -5.33 -11.43
CA ILE A 9 3.90 -4.82 -10.88
C ILE A 9 4.97 -5.93 -11.00
N PRO A 10 6.03 -5.77 -11.84
CA PRO A 10 6.89 -6.88 -12.25
C PRO A 10 7.55 -7.68 -11.12
N ASP A 11 8.00 -7.01 -10.06
CA ASP A 11 8.78 -7.62 -8.97
C ASP A 11 7.97 -7.82 -7.68
N MET A 12 6.66 -7.55 -7.72
CA MET A 12 5.77 -7.75 -6.58
C MET A 12 5.28 -9.21 -6.57
N PRO A 13 5.53 -9.98 -5.49
CA PRO A 13 4.99 -11.33 -5.37
C PRO A 13 3.45 -11.33 -5.43
N PRO A 14 2.83 -12.45 -5.82
CA PRO A 14 1.37 -12.55 -5.83
C PRO A 14 0.81 -12.38 -4.42
N VAL A 15 -0.20 -11.51 -4.30
CA VAL A 15 -0.99 -11.34 -3.08
C VAL A 15 -1.87 -12.57 -2.87
N ARG A 16 -1.55 -13.34 -1.82
CA ARG A 16 -2.27 -14.56 -1.44
C ARG A 16 -3.16 -14.39 -0.21
N GLU A 17 -2.90 -13.35 0.57
CA GLU A 17 -3.60 -13.08 1.81
C GLU A 17 -3.58 -11.58 2.12
N LEU A 18 -4.51 -11.17 2.96
CA LEU A 18 -4.64 -9.81 3.48
C LEU A 18 -5.11 -9.92 4.93
N TYR A 19 -4.63 -9.01 5.76
CA TYR A 19 -4.96 -8.94 7.17
C TYR A 19 -5.72 -7.65 7.46
N ALA A 20 -6.60 -7.71 8.45
CA ALA A 20 -7.24 -6.53 9.01
C ALA A 20 -6.20 -5.80 9.90
N LEU A 21 -5.72 -4.65 9.43
CA LEU A 21 -4.67 -3.87 10.08
C LEU A 21 -5.25 -2.54 10.56
N LYS A 22 -4.96 -2.17 11.81
CA LYS A 22 -5.29 -0.83 12.31
C LYS A 22 -4.44 0.20 11.58
N GLY A 23 -5.06 1.30 11.14
CA GLY A 23 -4.40 2.38 10.42
C GLY A 23 -3.16 2.90 11.13
N SER A 24 -3.17 2.97 12.46
CA SER A 24 -2.02 3.41 13.26
C SER A 24 -0.75 2.57 13.05
N VAL A 25 -0.87 1.33 12.55
CA VAL A 25 0.27 0.44 12.26
C VAL A 25 0.82 0.67 10.85
N ILE A 26 -0.04 1.02 9.90
CA ILE A 26 0.30 1.12 8.46
C ILE A 26 0.42 2.56 7.94
N ASN A 27 0.00 3.54 8.74
CA ASN A 27 -0.03 4.95 8.35
C ASN A 27 1.36 5.59 8.45
N ILE A 28 2.26 5.11 7.59
CA ILE A 28 3.62 5.60 7.41
C ILE A 28 3.63 6.87 6.56
N THR A 29 4.79 7.52 6.54
CA THR A 29 4.99 8.81 5.89
C THR A 29 5.57 8.63 4.50
N TYR A 30 5.08 9.40 3.52
CA TYR A 30 5.53 9.39 2.14
C TYR A 30 6.08 10.75 1.74
N THR A 31 7.19 10.76 1.00
CA THR A 31 7.72 11.95 0.33
C THR A 31 7.22 11.96 -1.10
N LEU A 32 6.42 12.95 -1.47
CA LEU A 32 5.92 13.12 -2.82
C LEU A 32 7.01 13.67 -3.76
N PRO A 33 6.85 13.54 -5.09
CA PRO A 33 7.77 14.15 -6.06
C PRO A 33 7.90 15.67 -5.93
N SER A 34 6.89 16.35 -5.35
CA SER A 34 6.92 17.78 -5.02
C SER A 34 7.86 18.11 -3.84
N GLY A 35 8.32 17.10 -3.10
CA GLY A 35 9.04 17.24 -1.83
C GLY A 35 8.10 17.34 -0.61
N GLU A 36 6.78 17.36 -0.81
CA GLU A 36 5.82 17.36 0.29
C GLU A 36 5.80 16.03 1.02
N ILE A 37 5.60 16.10 2.33
CA ILE A 37 5.58 14.94 3.22
C ILE A 37 4.15 14.74 3.73
N MET A 38 3.57 13.56 3.49
CA MET A 38 2.19 13.30 3.91
C MET A 38 1.91 11.85 4.31
N LYS A 39 0.75 11.68 4.93
CA LYS A 39 0.15 10.40 5.34
C LYS A 39 -1.22 10.28 4.70
N PHE A 40 -1.61 9.08 4.29
CA PHE A 40 -2.85 8.86 3.52
C PHE A 40 -3.95 8.18 4.33
N TRP A 41 -3.59 7.42 5.37
CA TRP A 41 -4.54 6.59 6.07
C TRP A 41 -4.99 7.25 7.38
N ASP A 42 -6.21 6.99 7.77
CA ASP A 42 -6.74 7.33 9.10
C ASP A 42 -6.24 6.29 10.12
N GLY A 43 -5.62 6.75 11.21
CA GLY A 43 -5.03 5.90 12.25
C GLY A 43 -6.05 5.04 13.01
N ASP A 44 -7.32 5.44 13.06
CA ASP A 44 -8.36 4.77 13.84
C ASP A 44 -9.24 3.82 13.02
N LYS A 45 -9.06 3.80 11.69
CA LYS A 45 -9.75 2.85 10.81
C LYS A 45 -9.03 1.51 10.71
N ILE A 46 -9.77 0.49 10.28
CA ILE A 46 -9.23 -0.82 9.91
C ILE A 46 -9.15 -0.89 8.38
N TYR A 47 -8.02 -1.41 7.89
CA TYR A 47 -7.75 -1.61 6.46
C TYR A 47 -7.43 -3.06 6.19
N LEU A 48 -7.62 -3.50 4.95
CA LEU A 48 -7.05 -4.75 4.49
C LEU A 48 -5.67 -4.49 3.90
N GLY A 49 -4.65 -5.15 4.43
CA GLY A 49 -3.29 -4.95 3.95
C GLY A 49 -2.35 -6.10 4.27
N TYR A 50 -1.16 -6.02 3.69
CA TYR A 50 -0.06 -6.94 3.93
C TYR A 50 1.27 -6.33 3.48
N GLN A 51 2.38 -6.91 3.92
CA GLN A 51 3.71 -6.57 3.43
C GLN A 51 4.27 -7.74 2.63
N LEU A 52 4.77 -7.46 1.43
CA LEU A 52 5.41 -8.45 0.57
C LEU A 52 6.89 -8.09 0.37
N PRO A 53 7.83 -9.03 0.54
CA PRO A 53 9.23 -8.76 0.24
C PRO A 53 9.42 -8.55 -1.27
N LYS A 54 10.16 -7.51 -1.67
CA LYS A 54 10.55 -7.32 -3.07
C LYS A 54 11.67 -8.32 -3.41
N GLN A 55 11.52 -9.05 -4.51
CA GLN A 55 12.52 -10.05 -4.88
C GLN A 55 13.87 -9.38 -5.21
N GLY A 56 14.96 -9.89 -4.61
CA GLY A 56 16.31 -9.37 -4.85
C GLY A 56 16.61 -8.00 -4.23
N SER A 57 15.77 -7.52 -3.30
CA SER A 57 15.93 -6.23 -2.62
C SER A 57 15.67 -6.36 -1.12
N ASP A 58 16.21 -5.42 -0.34
CA ASP A 58 15.89 -5.20 1.07
C ASP A 58 14.59 -4.40 1.27
N ARG A 59 13.99 -3.93 0.17
CA ARG A 59 12.72 -3.20 0.18
C ARG A 59 11.53 -4.15 0.21
N SER A 60 10.40 -3.61 0.62
CA SER A 60 9.13 -4.32 0.70
C SER A 60 8.03 -3.52 0.02
N TYR A 61 7.05 -4.25 -0.52
CA TYR A 61 5.79 -3.68 -0.97
C TYR A 61 4.78 -3.66 0.19
N GLY A 62 4.30 -2.47 0.53
CA GLY A 62 3.12 -2.31 1.37
C GLY A 62 1.87 -2.27 0.50
N ILE A 63 0.93 -3.17 0.75
CA ILE A 63 -0.37 -3.14 0.08
C ILE A 63 -1.44 -2.83 1.11
N VAL A 64 -2.30 -1.86 0.80
CA VAL A 64 -3.37 -1.40 1.69
C VAL A 64 -4.60 -1.07 0.86
N ALA A 65 -5.78 -1.45 1.33
CA ALA A 65 -7.04 -1.02 0.75
C ALA A 65 -8.13 -0.85 1.82
N ASP A 66 -9.07 0.05 1.53
CA ASP A 66 -10.37 0.15 2.17
C ASP A 66 -11.49 -0.01 1.13
N GLU A 67 -12.70 0.44 1.44
CA GLU A 67 -13.85 0.41 0.54
C GLU A 67 -13.78 1.40 -0.63
N GLN A 68 -12.86 2.36 -0.62
CA GLN A 68 -12.79 3.45 -1.60
C GLN A 68 -11.50 3.43 -2.42
N TYR A 69 -10.39 3.02 -1.81
CA TYR A 69 -9.06 3.10 -2.39
C TYR A 69 -8.27 1.81 -2.20
N LEU A 70 -7.33 1.58 -3.12
CA LEU A 70 -6.18 0.73 -2.91
C LEU A 70 -4.88 1.51 -3.12
N MET A 71 -3.84 1.14 -2.39
CA MET A 71 -2.50 1.65 -2.53
C MET A 71 -1.50 0.50 -2.56
N VAL A 72 -0.48 0.66 -3.40
CA VAL A 72 0.77 -0.09 -3.33
C VAL A 72 1.89 0.90 -3.09
N SER A 73 2.68 0.68 -2.06
CA SER A 73 3.90 1.44 -1.77
C SER A 73 5.11 0.53 -1.78
N GLU A 74 6.29 1.12 -2.00
CA GLU A 74 7.57 0.47 -1.80
C GLU A 74 8.34 1.23 -0.73
N TYR A 75 8.93 0.52 0.24
CA TYR A 75 9.69 1.13 1.32
C TYR A 75 10.77 0.21 1.84
N SER A 76 11.74 0.79 2.54
CA SER A 76 12.76 0.06 3.29
C SER A 76 12.28 -0.17 4.73
N GLY A 77 12.73 -1.26 5.36
CA GLY A 77 12.55 -1.50 6.80
C GLY A 77 11.17 -1.16 7.36
N TYR A 78 11.15 -0.40 8.45
CA TYR A 78 9.93 0.03 9.17
C TYR A 78 9.14 1.15 8.45
N GLY A 79 9.05 1.10 7.11
CA GLY A 79 8.34 2.11 6.31
C GLY A 79 9.15 3.37 6.02
N SER A 80 10.49 3.29 6.02
CA SER A 80 11.36 4.41 5.64
C SER A 80 11.51 4.51 4.13
N ASP A 81 11.83 5.71 3.63
CA ASP A 81 12.06 5.98 2.20
C ASP A 81 10.90 5.47 1.34
N ALA A 82 9.68 5.70 1.84
CA ALA A 82 8.46 5.16 1.28
C ALA A 82 8.02 5.94 0.05
N GLU A 83 7.76 5.20 -1.02
CA GLU A 83 7.33 5.71 -2.31
C GLU A 83 6.00 5.09 -2.69
N ILE A 84 5.13 5.87 -3.33
CA ILE A 84 3.85 5.39 -3.83
C ILE A 84 4.09 4.78 -5.21
N VAL A 85 3.80 3.48 -5.36
CA VAL A 85 3.86 2.79 -6.65
C VAL A 85 2.52 2.90 -7.37
N VAL A 86 1.42 2.73 -6.64
CA VAL A 86 0.05 2.86 -7.14
C VAL A 86 -0.82 3.49 -6.07
N PHE A 87 -1.64 4.47 -6.44
CA PHE A 87 -2.78 4.90 -5.63
C PHE A 87 -4.00 5.00 -6.54
N LYS A 88 -4.99 4.14 -6.30
CA LYS A 88 -6.14 3.97 -7.20
C LYS A 88 -7.43 3.96 -6.39
N ARG A 89 -8.43 4.73 -6.84
CA ARG A 89 -9.81 4.61 -6.37
C ARG A 89 -10.45 3.38 -7.01
N TRP A 90 -11.27 2.64 -6.27
CA TRP A 90 -12.08 1.57 -6.87
C TRP A 90 -12.99 2.12 -7.98
N GLU A 91 -13.09 1.36 -9.06
CA GLU A 91 -14.06 1.63 -10.12
C GLU A 91 -15.43 1.14 -9.61
N GLY A 92 -16.35 2.07 -9.38
CA GLY A 92 -17.71 1.78 -8.90
C GLY A 92 -17.90 2.01 -7.39
N LYS A 93 -18.13 3.26 -7.01
CA LYS A 93 -19.27 3.57 -6.14
C LYS A 93 -20.26 4.33 -7.01
N THR A 94 -20.98 3.60 -7.86
CA THR A 94 -22.29 4.09 -8.30
C THR A 94 -23.19 3.84 -7.10
N GLU A 95 -23.74 4.92 -6.54
CA GLU A 95 -24.84 4.85 -5.58
C GLU A 95 -26.00 3.99 -6.13
#